data_AF-A0A3D3EZA2-F1
#
_entry.id   AF-A0A3D3EZA2-F1
#
_cell.length_a   1.000
_cell.length_b   1.000
_cell.length_c   1.000
_cell.angle_alpha   90.00
_cell.angle_beta   90.00
_cell.angle_gamma   90.00
#
_symmetry.space_group_name_H-M   'P 1'
#
loop_
_entity.id
_entity.type
_entity.pdbx_description
1 polymer ?
#
loop_
_entity_poly.entity_id
_entity_poly.type
_entity_poly.pdbx_seq_one_letter_code
_entity_poly.pdbx_strand_id
1 'polypeptide(L)'
;MKQDSEPRDIHQYKDIIATITQLTHSKFGFLNISKELCNIVLIKRLKFASENDDIQKKIETIFSKAVEELFSSYYNDVLQYSLSRTQNLELSKDIAQETIFRMLQSPYNISEVSGWVRRVAHNLLCEHYRTKKNDQTLYRSLSCEFDLQQQLLASNGKMGLSDYIHIIPQTIIEGKNYKLYEQIIEHDTIKAFAEAKNISYEAAKSRKRKVLKDLRAEILLSMGWRASPDILNFNQYKAIQAFVHKIKTIGTQPGNIKTRLQKIMSLEFVTILSECTNVVDWGITMVSGGRFRLYLFHLGSDQSPLMVTIYMTMSKNNHVTIESCKANHFAGVHNIPNQINIPREMGNALWSYENIISIIKEK
;
A
#
# COMPACT_ATOMS: atom_id res chain seq x y z
N MET A 1 -76.73 -34.68 -10.03
CA MET A 1 -76.09 -33.65 -9.17
C MET A 1 -76.01 -34.19 -7.76
N LYS A 2 -74.83 -34.67 -7.34
CA LYS A 2 -74.48 -34.86 -5.92
C LYS A 2 -73.25 -33.99 -5.69
N GLN A 3 -73.44 -32.86 -5.02
CA GLN A 3 -72.33 -32.12 -4.41
C GLN A 3 -71.95 -32.91 -3.17
N ASP A 4 -70.87 -33.69 -3.26
CA ASP A 4 -70.19 -34.24 -2.08
C ASP A 4 -69.60 -33.04 -1.33
N SER A 5 -70.21 -32.70 -0.20
CA SER A 5 -69.69 -31.70 0.72
C SER A 5 -68.45 -32.26 1.41
N GLU A 6 -67.26 -31.76 1.06
CA GLU A 6 -66.01 -32.09 1.75
C GLU A 6 -66.15 -31.75 3.26
N PRO A 7 -65.64 -32.60 4.17
CA PRO A 7 -65.73 -32.36 5.61
C PRO A 7 -65.03 -31.05 6.00
N ARG A 8 -65.65 -30.34 6.96
CA ARG A 8 -65.32 -28.95 7.37
C ARG A 8 -63.84 -28.72 7.73
N ASP A 9 -63.16 -29.76 8.21
CA ASP A 9 -61.73 -29.74 8.55
C ASP A 9 -60.80 -29.66 7.33
N ILE A 10 -61.20 -30.24 6.19
CA ILE A 10 -60.42 -30.21 4.94
C ILE A 10 -60.48 -28.81 4.30
N HIS A 11 -61.64 -28.15 4.34
CA HIS A 11 -61.78 -26.77 3.87
C HIS A 11 -60.93 -25.80 4.69
N GLN A 12 -60.98 -25.89 6.03
CA GLN A 12 -60.13 -25.07 6.90
C GLN A 12 -58.63 -25.30 6.67
N TYR A 13 -58.23 -26.53 6.31
CA TYR A 13 -56.84 -26.86 6.00
C TYR A 13 -56.38 -26.22 4.67
N LYS A 14 -57.21 -26.30 3.63
CA LYS A 14 -56.94 -25.66 2.33
C LYS A 14 -56.85 -24.13 2.44
N ASP A 15 -57.74 -23.51 3.23
CA ASP A 15 -57.77 -22.06 3.43
C ASP A 15 -56.51 -21.54 4.14
N ILE A 16 -55.98 -22.30 5.10
CA ILE A 16 -54.73 -21.96 5.79
C ILE A 16 -53.53 -22.07 4.86
N ILE A 17 -53.44 -23.14 4.06
CA ILE A 17 -52.36 -23.28 3.07
C ILE A 17 -52.41 -22.14 2.05
N ALA A 18 -53.60 -21.76 1.59
CA ALA A 18 -53.77 -20.63 0.68
C ALA A 18 -53.31 -19.31 1.32
N THR A 19 -53.69 -19.06 2.58
CA THR A 19 -53.33 -17.84 3.33
C THR A 19 -51.82 -17.75 3.55
N ILE A 20 -51.17 -18.84 3.98
CA ILE A 20 -49.71 -18.89 4.19
C ILE A 20 -48.98 -18.69 2.87
N THR A 21 -49.43 -19.35 1.80
CA THR A 21 -48.82 -19.22 0.47
C THR A 21 -48.90 -17.78 -0.03
N GLN A 22 -50.04 -17.11 0.16
CA GLN A 22 -50.22 -15.71 -0.20
C GLN A 22 -49.33 -14.77 0.65
N LEU A 23 -49.24 -14.99 1.97
CA LEU A 23 -48.39 -14.22 2.87
C LEU A 23 -46.90 -14.40 2.57
N THR A 24 -46.46 -15.63 2.29
CA THR A 24 -45.09 -15.92 1.87
C THR A 24 -44.76 -15.27 0.53
N HIS A 25 -45.67 -15.34 -0.46
CA HIS A 25 -45.43 -14.73 -1.76
C HIS A 25 -45.38 -13.19 -1.68
N SER A 26 -46.21 -12.59 -0.84
CA SER A 26 -46.21 -11.14 -0.57
C SER A 26 -44.90 -10.65 0.07
N LYS A 27 -44.37 -11.38 1.06
CA LYS A 27 -43.18 -10.97 1.82
C LYS A 27 -41.86 -11.47 1.24
N PHE A 28 -41.87 -12.61 0.57
CA PHE A 28 -40.68 -13.36 0.15
C PHE A 28 -40.85 -13.94 -1.25
N GLY A 29 -41.49 -13.22 -2.18
CA GLY A 29 -41.92 -13.72 -3.50
C GLY A 29 -40.86 -14.43 -4.35
N PHE A 30 -39.56 -14.24 -4.05
CA PHE A 30 -38.43 -14.87 -4.73
C PHE A 30 -37.86 -16.10 -3.99
N LEU A 31 -38.38 -16.46 -2.82
CA LEU A 31 -37.97 -17.61 -2.03
C LEU A 31 -39.06 -18.70 -2.07
N ASN A 32 -38.70 -19.91 -2.51
CA ASN A 32 -39.62 -21.04 -2.53
C ASN A 32 -39.75 -21.73 -1.15
N ILE A 33 -40.00 -20.95 -0.10
CA ILE A 33 -40.10 -21.40 1.30
C ILE A 33 -41.54 -21.66 1.76
N SER A 34 -42.53 -21.47 0.88
CA SER A 34 -43.95 -21.59 1.21
C SER A 34 -44.31 -22.98 1.75
N LYS A 35 -43.74 -24.04 1.16
CA LYS A 35 -43.95 -25.42 1.60
C LYS A 35 -43.36 -25.69 2.99
N GLU A 36 -42.18 -25.17 3.27
CA GLU A 36 -41.49 -25.34 4.56
C GLU A 36 -42.21 -24.59 5.67
N LEU A 37 -42.64 -23.34 5.39
CA LEU A 37 -43.45 -22.55 6.31
C LEU A 37 -44.82 -23.19 6.56
N CYS A 38 -45.49 -23.70 5.53
CA CYS A 38 -46.75 -24.44 5.70
C CYS A 38 -46.56 -25.63 6.65
N ASN A 39 -45.50 -26.42 6.47
CA ASN A 39 -45.22 -27.56 7.34
C ASN A 39 -44.99 -27.15 8.81
N ILE A 40 -44.21 -26.09 9.06
CA ILE A 40 -43.94 -25.59 10.42
C ILE A 40 -45.24 -25.10 11.08
N VAL A 41 -46.04 -24.31 10.36
CA VAL A 41 -47.30 -23.76 10.88
C VAL A 41 -48.32 -24.85 11.16
N LEU A 42 -48.44 -25.86 10.28
CA LEU A 42 -49.36 -26.98 10.45
C LEU A 42 -48.97 -27.87 11.65
N ILE A 43 -47.68 -28.16 11.82
CA ILE A 43 -47.16 -28.91 12.99
C ILE A 43 -47.44 -28.14 14.29
N LYS A 44 -47.27 -26.81 14.29
CA LYS A 44 -47.61 -25.99 15.46
C LYS A 44 -49.12 -26.01 15.74
N ARG A 45 -49.97 -25.88 14.72
CA ARG A 45 -51.43 -25.92 14.88
C ARG A 45 -51.89 -27.24 15.50
N LEU A 46 -51.32 -28.37 15.09
CA LEU A 46 -51.61 -29.68 15.69
C LEU A 46 -51.29 -29.74 17.19
N LYS A 47 -50.31 -28.98 17.66
CA LYS A 47 -49.96 -28.87 19.09
C LYS A 47 -50.88 -27.93 19.89
N PHE A 48 -51.63 -27.05 19.23
CA PHE A 48 -52.50 -26.03 19.85
C PHE A 48 -54.01 -26.27 19.62
N ALA A 49 -54.41 -27.46 19.19
CA ALA A 49 -55.77 -27.79 18.78
C ALA A 49 -56.83 -27.80 19.91
N SER A 50 -56.53 -27.30 21.12
CA SER A 50 -57.42 -27.44 22.28
C SER A 50 -58.31 -26.23 22.63
N GLU A 51 -58.24 -25.07 21.96
CA GLU A 51 -59.04 -23.92 22.38
C GLU A 51 -59.69 -23.14 21.21
N ASN A 52 -61.02 -23.02 21.30
CA ASN A 52 -61.88 -22.14 20.51
C ASN A 52 -61.43 -20.68 20.67
N ASP A 53 -60.79 -20.09 19.67
CA ASP A 53 -60.67 -18.63 19.56
C ASP A 53 -60.14 -18.16 18.19
N ASP A 54 -60.44 -16.90 17.86
CA ASP A 54 -60.22 -16.15 16.62
C ASP A 54 -59.04 -16.64 15.75
N ILE A 55 -59.39 -17.39 14.70
CA ILE A 55 -58.48 -18.18 13.86
C ILE A 55 -57.48 -17.28 13.11
N GLN A 56 -57.89 -16.08 12.71
CA GLN A 56 -57.15 -15.26 11.76
C GLN A 56 -55.98 -14.48 12.40
N LYS A 57 -56.19 -13.89 13.58
CA LYS A 57 -55.12 -13.20 14.35
C LYS A 57 -54.05 -14.15 14.90
N LYS A 58 -54.44 -15.38 15.28
CA LYS A 58 -53.48 -16.44 15.67
C LYS A 58 -52.59 -16.85 14.50
N ILE A 59 -53.11 -16.91 13.27
CA ILE A 59 -52.33 -17.33 12.09
C ILE A 59 -51.18 -16.37 11.78
N GLU A 60 -51.38 -15.05 11.82
CA GLU A 60 -50.29 -14.09 11.55
C GLU A 60 -49.16 -14.15 12.61
N THR A 61 -49.54 -14.35 13.88
CA THR A 61 -48.59 -14.51 14.98
C THR A 61 -47.80 -15.81 14.85
N ILE A 62 -48.48 -16.92 14.50
CA ILE A 62 -47.86 -18.23 14.28
C ILE A 62 -46.96 -18.20 13.04
N PHE A 63 -47.37 -17.50 11.97
CA PHE A 63 -46.58 -17.31 10.76
C PHE A 63 -45.29 -16.56 11.05
N SER A 64 -45.34 -15.47 11.83
CA SER A 64 -44.15 -14.69 12.19
C SER A 64 -43.13 -15.53 12.96
N LYS A 65 -43.58 -16.34 13.93
CA LYS A 65 -42.73 -17.28 14.66
C LYS A 65 -42.17 -18.39 13.76
N ALA A 66 -42.95 -18.89 12.80
CA ALA A 66 -42.49 -19.91 11.86
C ALA A 66 -41.40 -19.37 10.91
N VAL A 67 -41.51 -18.10 10.51
CA VAL A 67 -40.46 -17.42 9.74
C VAL A 67 -39.18 -17.29 10.56
N GLU A 68 -39.24 -16.80 11.80
CA GLU A 68 -38.07 -16.71 12.68
C GLU A 68 -37.37 -18.07 12.86
N GLU A 69 -38.13 -19.14 13.08
CA GLU A 69 -37.59 -20.49 13.24
C GLU A 69 -36.92 -21.00 11.95
N LEU A 70 -37.53 -20.78 10.79
CA LEU A 70 -36.98 -21.22 9.51
C LEU A 70 -35.66 -20.51 9.20
N PHE A 71 -35.61 -19.18 9.35
CA PHE A 71 -34.38 -18.41 9.14
C PHE A 71 -33.32 -18.73 10.20
N SER A 72 -33.72 -19.00 11.45
CA SER A 72 -32.79 -19.48 12.48
C SER A 72 -32.20 -20.84 12.12
N SER A 73 -32.99 -21.74 11.53
CA SER A 73 -32.50 -23.03 11.02
C SER A 73 -31.46 -22.83 9.92
N TYR A 74 -31.75 -21.98 8.93
CA TYR A 74 -30.81 -21.69 7.86
C TYR A 74 -29.52 -21.03 8.37
N TYR A 75 -29.66 -20.09 9.31
CA TYR A 75 -28.52 -19.46 9.97
C TYR A 75 -27.66 -20.51 10.69
N ASN A 76 -28.28 -21.39 11.48
CA ASN A 76 -27.59 -22.44 12.22
C ASN A 76 -26.91 -23.44 11.28
N ASP A 77 -27.56 -23.82 10.18
CA ASP A 77 -26.99 -24.72 9.17
C ASP A 77 -25.73 -24.13 8.54
N VAL A 78 -25.77 -22.84 8.18
CA VAL A 78 -24.62 -22.14 7.63
C VAL A 78 -23.52 -21.94 8.68
N LEU A 79 -23.90 -21.64 9.93
CA LEU A 79 -22.97 -21.48 11.04
C LEU A 79 -22.21 -22.78 11.31
N GLN A 80 -22.90 -23.92 11.39
CA GLN A 80 -22.28 -25.22 11.60
C GLN A 80 -21.37 -25.61 10.43
N TYR A 81 -21.85 -25.40 9.20
CA TYR A 81 -21.03 -25.61 8.01
C TYR A 81 -19.74 -24.77 8.05
N SER A 82 -19.85 -23.48 8.35
CA SER A 82 -18.71 -22.56 8.39
C SER A 82 -17.76 -22.87 9.53
N LEU A 83 -18.29 -23.22 10.72
CA LEU A 83 -17.50 -23.56 11.90
C LEU A 83 -16.66 -24.82 11.67
N SER A 84 -17.23 -25.83 10.98
CA SER A 84 -16.50 -27.04 10.63
C SER A 84 -15.29 -26.81 9.69
N ARG A 85 -15.27 -25.67 8.99
CA ARG A 85 -14.21 -25.31 8.03
C ARG A 85 -13.22 -24.28 8.56
N THR A 86 -13.70 -23.32 9.36
CA THR A 86 -12.86 -22.23 9.86
C THR A 86 -12.29 -22.48 11.24
N GLN A 87 -12.96 -23.31 12.05
CA GLN A 87 -12.72 -23.46 13.50
C GLN A 87 -12.73 -22.11 14.25
N ASN A 88 -13.36 -21.09 13.69
CA ASN A 88 -13.44 -19.74 14.24
C ASN A 88 -14.90 -19.34 14.34
N LEU A 89 -15.38 -19.17 15.57
CA LEU A 89 -16.77 -18.88 15.86
C LEU A 89 -17.20 -17.51 15.30
N GLU A 90 -16.39 -16.47 15.50
CA GLU A 90 -16.74 -15.11 15.08
C GLU A 90 -16.80 -15.01 13.55
N LEU A 91 -15.78 -15.52 12.85
CA LEU A 91 -15.82 -15.57 11.39
C LEU A 91 -17.01 -16.38 10.87
N SER A 92 -17.35 -17.48 11.53
CA SER A 92 -18.49 -18.32 11.11
C SER A 92 -19.82 -17.62 11.31
N LYS A 93 -19.98 -16.81 12.36
CA LYS A 93 -21.18 -15.98 12.58
C LYS A 93 -21.31 -14.90 11.50
N ASP A 94 -20.21 -14.23 11.17
CA ASP A 94 -20.19 -13.20 10.11
C ASP A 94 -20.60 -13.79 8.77
N ILE A 95 -20.03 -14.94 8.39
CA ILE A 95 -20.35 -15.65 7.15
C ILE A 95 -21.83 -16.09 7.13
N ALA A 96 -22.34 -16.60 8.25
CA ALA A 96 -23.74 -17.00 8.36
C ALA A 96 -24.68 -15.79 8.21
N GLN A 97 -24.37 -14.68 8.88
CA GLN A 97 -25.16 -13.46 8.79
C GLN A 97 -25.17 -12.88 7.37
N GLU A 98 -23.99 -12.77 6.75
CA GLU A 98 -23.85 -12.27 5.37
C GLU A 98 -24.55 -13.19 4.36
N THR A 99 -24.53 -14.51 4.58
CA THR A 99 -25.24 -15.47 3.74
C THR A 99 -26.75 -15.25 3.79
N ILE A 100 -27.32 -15.09 4.99
CA ILE A 100 -28.75 -14.83 5.16
C ILE A 100 -29.13 -13.46 4.58
N PHE A 101 -28.28 -12.45 4.75
CA PHE A 101 -28.47 -11.13 4.16
C PHE A 101 -28.52 -11.20 2.62
N ARG A 102 -27.56 -11.87 1.98
CA ARG A 102 -27.54 -12.09 0.53
C ARG A 102 -28.74 -12.89 0.03
N MET A 103 -29.23 -13.83 0.84
CA MET A 103 -30.45 -14.59 0.53
C MET A 103 -31.66 -13.68 0.42
N LEU A 104 -31.84 -12.79 1.40
CA LEU A 104 -32.95 -11.83 1.46
C LEU A 104 -32.88 -10.78 0.34
N GLN A 105 -31.68 -10.43 -0.10
CA GLN A 105 -31.46 -9.47 -1.19
C GLN A 105 -31.49 -10.08 -2.60
N SER A 106 -31.60 -11.40 -2.72
CA SER A 106 -31.47 -12.09 -4.01
C SER A 106 -32.68 -11.79 -4.91
N PRO A 107 -32.48 -11.28 -6.14
CA PRO A 107 -33.57 -11.04 -7.09
C PRO A 107 -34.01 -12.33 -7.82
N TYR A 108 -33.35 -13.46 -7.57
CA TYR A 108 -33.57 -14.72 -8.26
C TYR A 108 -34.49 -15.65 -7.48
N ASN A 109 -35.29 -16.44 -8.19
CA ASN A 109 -36.13 -17.45 -7.56
C ASN A 109 -35.25 -18.61 -7.02
N ILE A 110 -35.14 -18.73 -5.70
CA ILE A 110 -34.35 -19.77 -5.04
C ILE A 110 -35.25 -20.98 -4.78
N SER A 111 -35.05 -22.04 -5.56
CA SER A 111 -35.84 -23.28 -5.46
C SER A 111 -35.37 -24.20 -4.32
N GLU A 112 -34.06 -24.31 -4.09
CA GLU A 112 -33.44 -25.09 -3.01
C GLU A 112 -32.62 -24.17 -2.10
N VAL A 113 -33.25 -23.70 -1.03
CA VAL A 113 -32.67 -22.66 -0.16
C VAL A 113 -31.46 -23.20 0.63
N SER A 114 -31.55 -24.40 1.22
CA SER A 114 -30.44 -25.03 1.96
C SER A 114 -29.17 -25.22 1.12
N GLY A 115 -29.30 -25.72 -0.12
CA GLY A 115 -28.18 -25.86 -1.05
C GLY A 115 -27.64 -24.51 -1.54
N TRP A 116 -28.51 -23.51 -1.69
CA TRP A 116 -28.09 -22.15 -2.05
C TRP A 116 -27.28 -21.48 -0.94
N VAL A 117 -27.76 -21.49 0.31
CA VAL A 117 -27.05 -20.86 1.44
C VAL A 117 -25.68 -21.50 1.69
N ARG A 118 -25.57 -22.82 1.55
CA ARG A 118 -24.27 -23.52 1.66
C ARG A 118 -23.28 -23.11 0.56
N ARG A 119 -23.76 -22.94 -0.68
CA ARG A 119 -22.91 -22.46 -1.79
C ARG A 119 -22.42 -21.05 -1.57
N VAL A 120 -23.30 -20.15 -1.11
CA VAL A 120 -22.92 -18.76 -0.81
C VAL A 120 -21.90 -18.72 0.33
N ALA A 121 -22.14 -19.45 1.42
CA ALA A 121 -21.20 -19.55 2.52
C ALA A 121 -19.83 -20.09 2.08
N HIS A 122 -19.81 -21.12 1.22
CA HIS A 122 -18.57 -21.64 0.64
C HIS A 122 -17.81 -20.57 -0.16
N ASN A 123 -18.50 -19.84 -1.03
CA ASN A 123 -17.88 -18.79 -1.83
C ASN A 123 -17.31 -17.66 -0.96
N LEU A 124 -18.06 -17.24 0.07
CA LEU A 124 -17.61 -16.24 1.04
C LEU A 124 -16.35 -16.69 1.80
N LEU A 125 -16.28 -17.97 2.18
CA LEU A 125 -15.09 -18.54 2.82
C LEU A 125 -13.89 -18.57 1.85
N CYS A 126 -14.10 -19.02 0.61
CA CYS A 126 -13.05 -19.00 -0.42
C CYS A 126 -12.53 -17.58 -0.67
N GLU A 127 -13.43 -16.60 -0.75
CA GLU A 127 -13.08 -15.19 -0.88
C GLU A 127 -12.26 -14.70 0.32
N HIS A 128 -12.71 -14.97 1.55
CA HIS A 128 -11.99 -14.60 2.78
C HIS A 128 -10.56 -15.16 2.79
N TYR A 129 -10.39 -16.45 2.52
CA TYR A 129 -9.05 -17.06 2.52
C TYR A 129 -8.18 -16.59 1.36
N ARG A 130 -8.77 -16.28 0.20
CA ARG A 130 -8.05 -15.68 -0.92
C ARG A 130 -7.54 -14.29 -0.55
N THR A 131 -8.39 -13.45 0.02
CA THR A 131 -8.02 -12.11 0.49
C THR A 131 -6.94 -12.20 1.56
N LYS A 132 -7.11 -13.05 2.59
CA LYS A 132 -6.10 -13.25 3.64
C LYS A 132 -4.74 -13.71 3.08
N LYS A 133 -4.74 -14.62 2.10
CA LYS A 133 -3.51 -15.05 1.42
C LYS A 133 -2.88 -13.89 0.64
N ASN A 134 -3.69 -13.11 -0.07
CA ASN A 134 -3.24 -11.94 -0.81
C ASN A 134 -2.64 -10.89 0.15
N ASP A 135 -3.27 -10.62 1.28
CA ASP A 135 -2.76 -9.71 2.31
C ASP A 135 -1.43 -10.20 2.87
N GLN A 136 -1.28 -11.50 3.12
CA GLN A 136 0.00 -12.09 3.53
C GLN A 136 1.08 -11.93 2.46
N THR A 137 0.75 -12.13 1.17
CA THR A 137 1.70 -11.92 0.08
C THR A 137 2.08 -10.46 -0.08
N LEU A 138 1.12 -9.55 0.05
CA LEU A 138 1.34 -8.11 0.01
C LEU A 138 2.22 -7.67 1.17
N TYR A 139 1.92 -8.13 2.39
CA TYR A 139 2.73 -7.87 3.58
C TYR A 139 4.18 -8.32 3.38
N ARG A 140 4.40 -9.55 2.91
CA ARG A 140 5.76 -10.04 2.61
C ARG A 140 6.46 -9.18 1.57
N SER A 141 5.78 -8.81 0.49
CA SER A 141 6.32 -7.93 -0.55
C SER A 141 6.74 -6.58 0.03
N LEU A 142 5.87 -5.95 0.84
CA LEU A 142 6.14 -4.66 1.48
C LEU A 142 7.30 -4.74 2.48
N SER A 143 7.38 -5.82 3.27
CA SER A 143 8.51 -6.03 4.18
C SER A 143 9.83 -6.17 3.42
N CYS A 144 9.85 -6.96 2.35
CA CYS A 144 11.05 -7.14 1.53
C CYS A 144 11.43 -5.84 0.79
N GLU A 145 10.45 -5.04 0.32
CA GLU A 145 10.69 -3.71 -0.26
C GLU A 145 11.32 -2.75 0.76
N PHE A 146 10.80 -2.73 1.99
CA PHE A 146 11.34 -1.94 3.08
C PHE A 146 12.78 -2.35 3.43
N ASP A 147 13.06 -3.65 3.54
CA ASP A 147 14.41 -4.16 3.83
C ASP A 147 15.40 -3.77 2.72
N LEU A 148 15.01 -3.93 1.46
CA LEU A 148 15.81 -3.51 0.31
C LEU A 148 16.10 -2.01 0.38
N GLN A 149 15.09 -1.18 0.64
CA GLN A 149 15.25 0.26 0.78
C GLN A 149 16.28 0.62 1.86
N GLN A 150 16.20 -0.03 3.04
CA GLN A 150 17.15 0.20 4.13
C GLN A 150 18.59 -0.19 3.73
N GLN A 151 18.77 -1.29 3.00
CA GLN A 151 20.08 -1.67 2.47
C GLN A 151 20.64 -0.69 1.44
N LEU A 152 19.78 -0.15 0.57
CA LEU A 152 20.18 0.83 -0.44
C LEU A 152 20.64 2.15 0.20
N LEU A 153 19.98 2.59 1.27
CA LEU A 153 20.29 3.83 2.00
C LEU A 153 21.46 3.67 2.98
N ALA A 154 21.78 2.45 3.43
CA ALA A 154 22.90 2.21 4.32
C ALA A 154 24.23 2.58 3.63
N SER A 155 24.93 3.58 4.19
CA SER A 155 26.09 4.26 3.59
C SER A 155 27.27 3.35 3.21
N ASN A 156 27.33 2.12 3.74
CA ASN A 156 28.48 1.22 3.63
C ASN A 156 28.11 -0.24 3.26
N GLY A 157 26.88 -0.54 2.84
CA GLY A 157 26.40 -1.91 2.69
C GLY A 157 26.95 -2.66 1.47
N LYS A 158 27.41 -3.91 1.68
CA LYS A 158 27.42 -4.94 0.63
C LYS A 158 25.98 -5.03 0.10
N MET A 159 25.75 -4.54 -1.11
CA MET A 159 24.43 -4.63 -1.74
C MET A 159 24.21 -6.09 -2.15
N GLY A 160 23.30 -6.79 -1.48
CA GLY A 160 22.86 -8.14 -1.82
C GLY A 160 21.50 -8.07 -2.50
N LEU A 161 21.46 -8.11 -3.84
CA LEU A 161 20.21 -7.97 -4.58
C LEU A 161 19.49 -9.30 -4.86
N SER A 162 20.19 -10.43 -4.70
CA SER A 162 19.67 -11.76 -5.06
C SER A 162 18.38 -12.12 -4.31
N ASP A 163 18.29 -11.75 -3.03
CA ASP A 163 17.13 -12.04 -2.18
C ASP A 163 15.88 -11.22 -2.57
N TYR A 164 16.07 -10.13 -3.33
CA TYR A 164 15.03 -9.16 -3.68
C TYR A 164 14.66 -9.15 -5.16
N ILE A 165 15.10 -10.15 -5.93
CA ILE A 165 14.90 -10.21 -7.39
C ILE A 165 13.41 -10.11 -7.80
N HIS A 166 12.50 -10.58 -6.94
CA HIS A 166 11.05 -10.56 -7.17
C HIS A 166 10.42 -9.17 -7.01
N ILE A 167 11.12 -8.21 -6.39
CA ILE A 167 10.66 -6.82 -6.20
C ILE A 167 11.27 -5.89 -7.26
N ILE A 168 12.48 -6.20 -7.70
CA ILE A 168 13.19 -5.36 -8.68
C ILE A 168 12.49 -5.49 -10.04
N PRO A 169 12.12 -4.38 -10.70
CA PRO A 169 11.51 -4.43 -12.03
C PRO A 169 12.37 -5.18 -13.04
N GLN A 170 11.70 -5.99 -13.87
CA GLN A 170 12.36 -6.80 -14.92
C GLN A 170 13.23 -5.96 -15.87
N THR A 171 12.81 -4.72 -16.15
CA THR A 171 13.58 -3.77 -16.99
C THR A 171 14.96 -3.44 -16.41
N ILE A 172 15.12 -3.45 -15.08
CA ILE A 172 16.41 -3.23 -14.41
C ILE A 172 17.24 -4.51 -14.43
N ILE A 173 16.61 -5.66 -14.16
CA ILE A 173 17.26 -6.98 -14.16
C ILE A 173 17.86 -7.29 -15.54
N GLU A 174 17.12 -7.01 -16.61
CA GLU A 174 17.59 -7.19 -17.99
C GLU A 174 18.61 -6.12 -18.43
N GLY A 175 18.74 -5.06 -17.63
CA GLY A 175 19.61 -3.92 -17.85
C GLY A 175 21.10 -4.27 -17.81
N LYS A 176 21.90 -3.39 -18.43
CA LYS A 176 23.37 -3.57 -18.52
C LYS A 176 24.04 -3.53 -17.15
N ASN A 177 23.53 -2.70 -16.24
CA ASN A 177 24.12 -2.51 -14.92
C ASN A 177 23.91 -3.75 -14.03
N TYR A 178 22.73 -4.37 -14.07
CA TYR A 178 22.44 -5.56 -13.26
C TYR A 178 23.26 -6.76 -13.72
N LYS A 179 23.31 -7.02 -15.03
CA LYS A 179 24.16 -8.09 -15.62
C LYS A 179 25.64 -7.92 -15.28
N LEU A 180 26.13 -6.68 -15.24
CA LEU A 180 27.53 -6.43 -14.85
C LEU A 180 27.75 -6.60 -13.34
N TYR A 181 26.76 -6.26 -12.52
CA TYR A 181 26.79 -6.57 -11.09
C TYR A 181 26.81 -8.07 -10.84
N GLU A 182 25.95 -8.84 -11.53
CA GLU A 182 25.90 -10.30 -11.48
C GLU A 182 27.27 -10.92 -11.79
N GLN A 183 27.89 -10.53 -12.91
CA GLN A 183 29.25 -10.94 -13.25
C GLN A 183 30.28 -10.59 -12.17
N ILE A 184 30.12 -9.47 -11.45
CA ILE A 184 31.06 -9.06 -10.39
C ILE A 184 30.87 -9.92 -9.14
N ILE A 185 29.64 -10.29 -8.79
CA ILE A 185 29.35 -11.11 -7.60
C ILE A 185 29.59 -12.60 -7.81
N GLU A 186 29.55 -13.08 -9.06
CA GLU A 186 29.96 -14.44 -9.44
C GLU A 186 31.45 -14.71 -9.13
N HIS A 187 32.27 -13.66 -9.08
CA HIS A 187 33.65 -13.76 -8.64
C HIS A 187 33.78 -13.44 -7.15
N ASP A 188 34.39 -14.35 -6.39
CA ASP A 188 34.60 -14.20 -4.93
C ASP A 188 35.36 -12.91 -4.55
N THR A 189 36.23 -12.42 -5.46
CA THR A 189 37.03 -11.22 -5.21
C THR A 189 37.07 -10.28 -6.41
N ILE A 190 37.24 -8.98 -6.14
CA ILE A 190 37.46 -7.96 -7.18
C ILE A 190 38.73 -8.26 -8.00
N LYS A 191 39.73 -8.90 -7.37
CA LYS A 191 40.96 -9.31 -8.05
C LYS A 191 40.69 -10.40 -9.09
N ALA A 192 39.91 -11.42 -8.74
CA ALA A 192 39.50 -12.46 -9.68
C ALA A 192 38.68 -11.89 -10.85
N PHE A 193 37.77 -10.95 -10.59
CA PHE A 193 37.05 -10.23 -11.67
C PHE A 193 37.99 -9.42 -12.56
N ALA A 194 39.01 -8.76 -11.98
CA ALA A 194 39.99 -7.99 -12.73
C ALA A 194 40.83 -8.88 -13.67
N GLU A 195 41.28 -10.03 -13.17
CA GLU A 195 42.00 -11.05 -13.93
C GLU A 195 41.13 -11.63 -15.05
N ALA A 196 39.89 -12.03 -14.75
CA ALA A 196 38.96 -12.60 -15.71
C ALA A 196 38.60 -11.63 -16.86
N LYS A 197 38.52 -10.32 -16.57
CA LYS A 197 38.25 -9.27 -17.57
C LYS A 197 39.52 -8.66 -18.18
N ASN A 198 40.70 -9.11 -17.77
CA ASN A 198 42.00 -8.56 -18.18
C ASN A 198 42.10 -7.03 -18.01
N ILE A 199 41.71 -6.54 -16.83
CA ILE A 199 41.76 -5.13 -16.45
C ILE A 199 42.57 -4.94 -15.16
N SER A 200 43.03 -3.70 -14.90
CA SER A 200 43.70 -3.41 -13.64
C SER A 200 42.73 -3.50 -12.46
N TYR A 201 43.27 -3.81 -11.27
CA TYR A 201 42.48 -3.85 -10.03
C TYR A 201 41.76 -2.52 -9.74
N GLU A 202 42.40 -1.38 -9.98
CA GLU A 202 41.77 -0.07 -9.78
C GLU A 202 40.66 0.21 -10.80
N ALA A 203 40.81 -0.25 -12.06
CA ALA A 203 39.75 -0.18 -13.05
C ALA A 203 38.54 -1.05 -12.64
N ALA A 204 38.78 -2.27 -12.15
CA ALA A 204 37.74 -3.15 -11.62
C ALA A 204 37.00 -2.53 -10.42
N LYS A 205 37.76 -1.96 -9.47
CA LYS A 205 37.21 -1.27 -8.29
C LYS A 205 36.37 -0.05 -8.66
N SER A 206 36.86 0.76 -9.59
CA SER A 206 36.11 1.91 -10.13
C SER A 206 34.82 1.47 -10.82
N ARG A 207 34.90 0.43 -11.65
CA ARG A 207 33.74 -0.14 -12.35
C ARG A 207 32.69 -0.68 -11.38
N LYS A 208 33.10 -1.41 -10.34
CA LYS A 208 32.22 -1.89 -9.27
C LYS A 208 31.50 -0.73 -8.57
N ARG A 209 32.23 0.32 -8.16
CA ARG A 209 31.62 1.50 -7.52
C ARG A 209 30.60 2.18 -8.42
N LYS A 210 30.93 2.33 -9.71
CA LYS A 210 30.03 2.93 -10.69
C LYS A 210 28.74 2.13 -10.85
N VAL A 211 28.86 0.83 -11.11
CA VAL A 211 27.72 -0.07 -11.31
C VAL A 211 26.81 -0.09 -10.09
N LEU A 212 27.37 -0.19 -8.88
CA LEU A 212 26.57 -0.19 -7.65
C LEU A 212 25.81 1.12 -7.44
N LYS A 213 26.43 2.27 -7.76
CA LYS A 213 25.76 3.58 -7.64
C LYS A 213 24.68 3.74 -8.70
N ASP A 214 24.95 3.33 -9.94
CA ASP A 214 24.00 3.39 -11.04
C ASP A 214 22.78 2.48 -10.77
N LEU A 215 23.01 1.24 -10.32
CA LEU A 215 21.94 0.32 -9.91
C LEU A 215 21.11 0.84 -8.76
N ARG A 216 21.75 1.40 -7.73
CA ARG A 216 21.04 2.00 -6.60
C ARG A 216 20.09 3.09 -7.09
N ALA A 217 20.57 3.97 -7.96
CA ALA A 217 19.76 5.03 -8.54
C ALA A 217 18.58 4.47 -9.35
N GLU A 218 18.82 3.48 -10.23
CA GLU A 218 17.78 2.84 -11.02
C GLU A 218 16.68 2.21 -10.14
N ILE A 219 17.08 1.44 -9.13
CA ILE A 219 16.15 0.75 -8.22
C ILE A 219 15.34 1.78 -7.42
N LEU A 220 16.00 2.75 -6.78
CA LEU A 220 15.31 3.81 -6.01
C LEU A 220 14.32 4.58 -6.90
N LEU A 221 14.73 4.99 -8.11
CA LEU A 221 13.84 5.73 -9.02
C LEU A 221 12.62 4.89 -9.42
N SER A 222 12.79 3.58 -9.60
CA SER A 222 11.71 2.66 -9.92
C SER A 222 10.73 2.43 -8.77
N MET A 223 11.21 2.51 -7.52
CA MET A 223 10.38 2.52 -6.32
C MET A 223 9.67 3.88 -6.10
N GLY A 224 9.92 4.87 -6.95
CA GLY A 224 9.30 6.20 -6.83
C GLY A 224 10.10 7.19 -5.97
N TRP A 225 11.30 6.85 -5.51
CA TRP A 225 12.15 7.81 -4.80
C TRP A 225 12.51 8.99 -5.70
N ARG A 226 12.45 10.20 -5.14
CA ARG A 226 12.77 11.44 -5.85
C ARG A 226 13.70 12.35 -5.08
N ALA A 227 13.91 12.14 -3.79
CA ALA A 227 14.82 12.94 -2.98
C ALA A 227 15.90 12.03 -2.36
N SER A 228 17.17 12.35 -2.61
CA SER A 228 18.37 11.75 -1.99
C SER A 228 19.53 11.84 -2.99
N PRO A 229 20.78 12.06 -2.55
CA PRO A 229 21.97 11.88 -3.37
C PRO A 229 22.11 10.47 -4.00
N ASP A 230 21.38 9.47 -3.49
CA ASP A 230 21.39 8.10 -4.01
C ASP A 230 20.52 7.87 -5.24
N ILE A 231 19.64 8.81 -5.59
CA ILE A 231 18.88 8.75 -6.85
C ILE A 231 19.74 9.16 -8.06
N LEU A 232 20.95 9.67 -7.83
CA LEU A 232 21.86 10.09 -8.88
C LEU A 232 22.73 8.92 -9.33
N ASN A 233 22.85 8.75 -10.65
CA ASN A 233 23.86 7.86 -11.20
C ASN A 233 25.27 8.37 -10.86
N PHE A 234 26.28 7.53 -11.03
CA PHE A 234 27.66 7.80 -10.65
C PHE A 234 28.20 9.10 -11.27
N ASN A 235 27.93 9.34 -12.55
CA ASN A 235 28.44 10.52 -13.24
C ASN A 235 27.73 11.79 -12.78
N GLN A 236 26.40 11.72 -12.59
CA GLN A 236 25.60 12.83 -12.04
C GLN A 236 26.07 13.19 -10.64
N TYR A 237 26.22 12.18 -9.77
CA TYR A 237 26.72 12.34 -8.41
C TYR A 237 28.09 13.01 -8.39
N LYS A 238 29.02 12.55 -9.23
CA LYS A 238 30.36 13.17 -9.36
C LYS A 238 30.30 14.62 -9.85
N ALA A 239 29.44 14.94 -10.80
CA ALA A 239 29.27 16.29 -11.31
C ALA A 239 28.70 17.24 -10.23
N ILE A 240 27.70 16.78 -9.47
CA ILE A 240 27.15 17.55 -8.34
C ILE A 240 28.20 17.71 -7.24
N GLN A 241 28.93 16.66 -6.86
CA GLN A 241 30.02 16.78 -5.88
C GLN A 241 31.09 17.80 -6.33
N ALA A 242 31.50 17.75 -7.61
CA ALA A 242 32.45 18.71 -8.15
C ALA A 242 31.90 20.14 -8.16
N PHE A 243 30.61 20.31 -8.44
CA PHE A 243 29.92 21.59 -8.38
C PHE A 243 29.87 22.15 -6.95
N VAL A 244 29.45 21.35 -5.96
CA VAL A 244 29.43 21.71 -4.54
C VAL A 244 30.84 22.07 -4.05
N HIS A 245 31.85 21.30 -4.44
CA HIS A 245 33.24 21.59 -4.11
C HIS A 245 33.72 22.90 -4.74
N LYS A 246 33.35 23.18 -5.99
CA LYS A 246 33.65 24.46 -6.63
C LYS A 246 33.02 25.63 -5.86
N ILE A 247 31.78 25.50 -5.38
CA ILE A 247 31.13 26.54 -4.57
C ILE A 247 31.96 26.87 -3.33
N LYS A 248 32.46 25.85 -2.61
CA LYS A 248 33.35 26.03 -1.45
C LYS A 248 34.60 26.87 -1.77
N THR A 249 35.13 26.75 -3.00
CA THR A 249 36.30 27.54 -3.43
C THR A 249 35.98 29.00 -3.80
N ILE A 250 34.70 29.35 -4.04
CA ILE A 250 34.28 30.72 -4.41
C ILE A 250 34.50 31.68 -3.24
N GLY A 251 34.06 31.29 -2.04
CA GLY A 251 34.13 32.14 -0.85
C GLY A 251 35.54 32.33 -0.28
N THR A 252 36.54 31.57 -0.76
CA THR A 252 37.90 31.57 -0.21
C THR A 252 38.94 32.27 -1.08
N GLN A 253 38.64 32.61 -2.35
CA GLN A 253 39.57 33.34 -3.23
C GLN A 253 38.92 34.58 -3.89
N PRO A 254 39.23 35.81 -3.44
CA PRO A 254 38.47 37.02 -3.79
C PRO A 254 38.59 37.51 -5.25
N GLY A 255 39.65 37.16 -6.00
CA GLY A 255 40.03 37.90 -7.21
C GLY A 255 39.68 37.27 -8.56
N ASN A 256 39.90 35.96 -8.75
CA ASN A 256 39.90 35.33 -10.08
C ASN A 256 38.71 34.39 -10.35
N ILE A 257 38.01 33.93 -9.30
CA ILE A 257 36.90 32.98 -9.41
C ILE A 257 35.57 33.70 -9.67
N LYS A 258 35.37 34.87 -9.05
CA LYS A 258 34.17 35.71 -9.25
C LYS A 258 34.02 36.12 -10.73
N THR A 259 35.11 36.51 -11.38
CA THR A 259 35.19 36.85 -12.81
C THR A 259 35.05 35.63 -13.74
N ARG A 260 35.47 34.43 -13.33
CA ARG A 260 35.26 33.18 -14.09
C ARG A 260 33.83 32.67 -14.01
N LEU A 261 33.18 32.83 -12.86
CA LEU A 261 31.78 32.41 -12.66
C LEU A 261 30.79 33.40 -13.24
N GLN A 262 31.07 34.71 -13.21
CA GLN A 262 30.30 35.72 -13.94
C GLN A 262 30.24 35.45 -15.46
N LYS A 263 31.19 34.69 -16.02
CA LYS A 263 31.15 34.24 -17.42
C LYS A 263 30.22 33.04 -17.65
N ILE A 264 29.80 32.34 -16.59
CA ILE A 264 29.05 31.08 -16.63
C ILE A 264 27.65 31.24 -16.01
N MET A 265 27.43 32.22 -15.13
CA MET A 265 26.19 32.45 -14.41
C MET A 265 25.92 33.93 -14.13
N SER A 266 24.66 34.27 -13.83
CA SER A 266 24.24 35.65 -13.55
C SER A 266 24.93 36.22 -12.30
N LEU A 267 25.11 37.55 -12.28
CA LEU A 267 25.73 38.25 -11.16
C LEU A 267 24.99 38.03 -9.84
N GLU A 268 23.67 37.93 -9.90
CA GLU A 268 22.78 37.63 -8.76
C GLU A 268 23.13 36.30 -8.11
N PHE A 269 23.34 35.23 -8.90
CA PHE A 269 23.66 33.91 -8.36
C PHE A 269 25.06 33.88 -7.76
N VAL A 270 26.03 34.58 -8.35
CA VAL A 270 27.39 34.67 -7.81
C VAL A 270 27.39 35.33 -6.43
N THR A 271 26.58 36.36 -6.23
CA THR A 271 26.46 37.03 -4.92
C THR A 271 25.95 36.07 -3.86
N ILE A 272 24.81 35.41 -4.10
CA ILE A 272 24.22 34.44 -3.16
C ILE A 272 25.20 33.29 -2.85
N LEU A 273 25.85 32.72 -3.88
CA LEU A 273 26.76 31.59 -3.69
C LEU A 273 28.11 32.00 -3.09
N SER A 274 28.52 33.27 -3.19
CA SER A 274 29.76 33.75 -2.57
C SER A 274 29.68 33.77 -1.04
N GLU A 275 28.48 33.84 -0.48
CA GLU A 275 28.23 33.73 0.96
C GLU A 275 28.33 32.27 1.45
N CYS A 276 28.30 31.28 0.54
CA CYS A 276 28.44 29.85 0.84
C CYS A 276 29.91 29.46 1.05
N THR A 277 30.52 29.90 2.14
CA THR A 277 31.94 29.64 2.44
C THR A 277 32.19 28.22 2.97
N ASN A 278 31.25 27.65 3.74
CA ASN A 278 31.41 26.34 4.37
C ASN A 278 30.16 25.45 4.22
N VAL A 279 30.04 24.74 3.10
CA VAL A 279 28.97 23.74 2.89
C VAL A 279 29.19 22.56 3.83
N VAL A 280 28.24 22.37 4.75
CA VAL A 280 28.22 21.29 5.76
C VAL A 280 27.48 20.07 5.24
N ASP A 281 26.35 20.28 4.57
CA ASP A 281 25.54 19.20 4.01
C ASP A 281 24.85 19.63 2.71
N TRP A 282 24.44 18.66 1.90
CA TRP A 282 23.66 18.92 0.70
C TRP A 282 22.63 17.82 0.43
N GLY A 283 21.45 18.25 -0.01
CA GLY A 283 20.36 17.38 -0.44
C GLY A 283 20.03 17.62 -1.90
N ILE A 284 19.39 16.66 -2.56
CA ILE A 284 18.93 16.83 -3.93
C ILE A 284 17.58 16.16 -4.15
N THR A 285 16.71 16.82 -4.90
CA THR A 285 15.41 16.30 -5.31
C THR A 285 15.26 16.40 -6.82
N MET A 286 14.83 15.31 -7.45
CA MET A 286 14.44 15.27 -8.84
C MET A 286 13.02 15.81 -9.00
N VAL A 287 12.83 16.77 -9.91
CA VAL A 287 11.53 17.41 -10.14
C VAL A 287 10.82 16.74 -11.32
N SER A 288 11.11 17.16 -12.55
CA SER A 288 10.61 16.56 -13.79
C SER A 288 11.51 16.93 -14.96
N GLY A 289 11.56 16.10 -16.01
CA GLY A 289 12.32 16.41 -17.24
C GLY A 289 13.84 16.54 -17.05
N GLY A 290 14.44 15.83 -16.09
CA GLY A 290 15.89 15.92 -15.81
C GLY A 290 16.32 17.18 -15.05
N ARG A 291 15.36 17.91 -14.48
CA ARG A 291 15.60 19.02 -13.55
C ARG A 291 15.77 18.53 -12.12
N PHE A 292 16.70 19.17 -11.43
CA PHE A 292 17.02 18.91 -10.04
C PHE A 292 16.90 20.19 -9.22
N ARG A 293 16.47 20.02 -7.98
CA ARG A 293 16.55 21.02 -6.94
C ARG A 293 17.63 20.57 -5.96
N LEU A 294 18.73 21.32 -5.92
CA LEU A 294 19.82 21.11 -4.97
C LEU A 294 19.61 22.01 -3.76
N TYR A 295 19.78 21.44 -2.58
CA TYR A 295 19.76 22.13 -1.30
C TYR A 295 21.16 22.14 -0.75
N LEU A 296 21.67 23.31 -0.41
CA LEU A 296 22.96 23.47 0.26
C LEU A 296 22.70 24.00 1.66
N PHE A 297 23.25 23.31 2.65
CA PHE A 297 23.30 23.77 4.03
C PHE A 297 24.73 24.19 4.36
N HIS A 298 24.90 25.43 4.77
CA HIS A 298 26.21 25.97 5.13
C HIS A 298 26.15 26.78 6.42
N LEU A 299 27.32 26.97 7.01
CA LEU A 299 27.51 27.83 8.17
C LEU A 299 28.23 29.10 7.71
N GLY A 300 27.67 30.26 8.04
CA GLY A 300 28.28 31.56 7.83
C GLY A 300 29.55 31.73 8.68
N SER A 301 30.26 32.84 8.48
CA SER A 301 31.45 33.17 9.28
C SER A 301 31.14 33.34 10.78
N ASP A 302 29.91 33.73 11.10
CA ASP A 302 29.36 33.85 12.45
C ASP A 302 28.71 32.55 12.96
N GLN A 303 28.91 31.43 12.26
CA GLN A 303 28.25 30.14 12.53
C GLN A 303 26.72 30.17 12.36
N SER A 304 26.15 31.22 11.77
CA SER A 304 24.72 31.24 11.46
C SER A 304 24.42 30.21 10.36
N PRO A 305 23.36 29.40 10.52
CA PRO A 305 22.94 28.48 9.46
C PRO A 305 22.40 29.29 8.29
N LEU A 306 22.77 28.88 7.08
CA LEU A 306 22.32 29.44 5.81
C LEU A 306 21.93 28.30 4.87
N MET A 307 20.77 28.43 4.24
CA MET A 307 20.25 27.41 3.33
C MET A 307 20.02 28.01 1.95
N VAL A 308 20.63 27.42 0.93
CA VAL A 308 20.48 27.86 -0.46
C VAL A 308 19.80 26.78 -1.27
N THR A 309 18.76 27.17 -2.01
CA THR A 309 18.06 26.30 -2.97
C THR A 309 18.48 26.68 -4.38
N ILE A 310 18.95 25.71 -5.15
CA ILE A 310 19.39 25.90 -6.54
C ILE A 310 18.57 24.98 -7.44
N TYR A 311 17.86 25.57 -8.40
CA TYR A 311 17.25 24.81 -9.50
C TYR A 311 18.25 24.68 -10.63
N MET A 312 18.43 23.46 -11.10
CA MET A 312 19.43 23.15 -12.11
C MET A 312 18.99 22.03 -13.04
N THR A 313 19.59 22.04 -14.23
CA THR A 313 19.53 20.95 -15.19
C THR A 313 20.89 20.30 -15.33
N MET A 314 20.88 19.02 -15.73
CA MET A 314 22.09 18.30 -16.09
C MET A 314 22.01 17.90 -17.56
N SER A 315 23.02 18.31 -18.34
CA SER A 315 23.12 17.89 -19.74
C SER A 315 23.42 16.38 -19.85
N LYS A 316 23.31 15.82 -21.06
CA LYS A 316 23.75 14.43 -21.34
C LYS A 316 25.22 14.17 -20.97
N ASN A 317 26.04 15.21 -20.95
CA ASN A 317 27.45 15.16 -20.55
C ASN A 317 27.67 15.48 -19.06
N ASN A 318 26.59 15.52 -18.25
CA ASN A 318 26.59 15.86 -16.83
C ASN A 318 27.10 17.27 -16.52
N HIS A 319 27.00 18.19 -17.48
CA HIS A 319 27.27 19.61 -17.21
C HIS A 319 26.09 20.19 -16.42
N VAL A 320 26.39 20.82 -15.29
CA VAL A 320 25.40 21.46 -14.43
C VAL A 320 25.12 22.87 -14.95
N THR A 321 23.85 23.19 -15.19
CA THR A 321 23.39 24.53 -15.56
C THR A 321 22.40 25.02 -14.52
N ILE A 322 22.62 26.21 -13.98
CA ILE A 322 21.74 26.81 -12.97
C ILE A 322 20.61 27.56 -13.68
N GLU A 323 19.37 27.20 -13.36
CA GLU A 323 18.18 27.89 -13.83
C GLU A 323 17.79 29.02 -12.87
N SER A 324 17.86 28.76 -11.55
CA SER A 324 17.63 29.77 -10.52
C SER A 324 18.31 29.42 -9.19
N CYS A 325 18.54 30.44 -8.37
CA CYS A 325 19.17 30.31 -7.05
C CYS A 325 18.44 31.21 -6.05
N LYS A 326 18.19 30.72 -4.83
CA LYS A 326 17.52 31.47 -3.77
C LYS A 326 18.13 31.15 -2.41
N ALA A 327 18.47 32.19 -1.64
CA ALA A 327 18.72 32.08 -0.21
C ALA A 327 17.38 31.91 0.55
N ASN A 328 17.30 30.91 1.40
CA ASN A 328 16.09 30.60 2.17
C ASN A 328 16.21 31.17 3.59
N HIS A 329 15.10 31.68 4.10
CA HIS A 329 14.97 32.04 5.51
C HIS A 329 14.58 30.80 6.31
N PHE A 330 15.22 30.58 7.45
CA PHE A 330 14.85 29.50 8.36
C PHE A 330 13.55 29.85 9.08
N ALA A 331 12.64 28.89 9.16
CA ALA A 331 11.46 28.99 10.03
C ALA A 331 11.82 28.94 11.52
N GLY A 332 12.98 28.36 11.87
CA GLY A 332 13.50 28.26 13.22
C GLY A 332 14.64 27.25 13.30
N VAL A 333 15.40 27.29 14.39
CA VAL A 333 16.44 26.31 14.72
C VAL A 333 16.01 25.59 15.99
N HIS A 334 15.96 24.25 15.93
CA HIS A 334 15.49 23.42 17.04
C HIS A 334 16.46 22.25 17.23
N ASN A 335 16.76 21.93 18.49
CA ASN A 335 17.55 20.75 18.80
C ASN A 335 16.63 19.53 18.75
N ILE A 336 16.97 18.54 17.92
CA ILE A 336 16.24 17.27 17.84
C ILE A 336 16.84 16.30 18.87
N PRO A 337 16.09 15.85 19.88
CA PRO A 337 16.53 14.81 20.81
C PRO A 337 16.91 13.53 20.06
N ASN A 338 17.95 12.82 20.53
CA ASN A 338 18.45 11.60 19.90
C ASN A 338 17.39 10.48 19.75
N GLN A 339 16.32 10.53 20.54
CA GLN A 339 15.22 9.55 20.53
C GLN A 339 14.16 9.84 19.45
N ILE A 340 14.19 11.02 18.82
CA ILE A 340 13.22 11.39 17.78
C ILE A 340 13.85 11.15 16.42
N ASN A 341 13.29 10.21 15.67
CA ASN A 341 13.60 10.03 14.26
C ASN A 341 12.47 10.61 13.41
N ILE A 342 12.78 11.54 12.51
CA ILE A 342 11.79 12.12 11.60
C ILE A 342 11.56 11.10 10.47
N PRO A 343 10.36 10.51 10.35
CA PRO A 343 10.09 9.54 9.31
C PRO A 343 10.21 10.18 7.93
N ARG A 344 10.78 9.43 6.99
CA ARG A 344 10.97 9.85 5.61
C ARG A 344 10.24 8.92 4.67
N GLU A 345 9.58 9.49 3.67
CA GLU A 345 8.95 8.77 2.57
C GLU A 345 9.51 9.30 1.25
N MET A 346 10.05 8.39 0.41
CA MET A 346 10.67 8.72 -0.89
C MET A 346 11.75 9.83 -0.81
N GLY A 347 12.37 9.95 0.37
CA GLY A 347 13.40 10.92 0.70
C GLY A 347 12.94 12.26 1.25
N ASN A 348 11.63 12.49 1.36
CA ASN A 348 11.06 13.69 1.98
C ASN A 348 10.59 13.38 3.41
N ALA A 349 10.56 14.38 4.29
CA ALA A 349 9.95 14.22 5.61
C ALA A 349 8.45 13.96 5.45
N LEU A 350 7.95 12.93 6.14
CA LEU A 350 6.52 12.58 6.15
C LEU A 350 5.70 13.58 6.97
N TRP A 351 6.30 14.12 8.04
CA TRP A 351 5.64 15.06 8.93
C TRP A 351 5.82 16.51 8.46
N SER A 352 4.78 17.31 8.66
CA SER A 352 4.86 18.76 8.49
C SER A 352 5.81 19.37 9.53
N TYR A 353 6.30 20.58 9.24
CA TYR A 353 7.11 21.34 10.21
C TYR A 353 6.37 21.51 11.55
N GLU A 354 5.08 21.86 11.51
CA GLU A 354 4.25 22.06 12.71
C GLU A 354 4.19 20.80 13.58
N ASN A 355 4.00 19.63 12.97
CA ASN A 355 3.98 18.34 13.68
C ASN A 355 5.33 17.97 14.27
N ILE A 356 6.43 18.27 13.55
CA ILE A 356 7.78 18.02 14.07
C ILE A 356 8.01 18.90 15.31
N ILE A 357 7.62 20.18 15.25
CA ILE A 357 7.83 21.12 16.35
C ILE A 357 6.94 20.82 17.56
N SER A 358 5.69 20.37 17.37
CA SER A 358 4.84 19.98 18.51
C SER A 358 5.46 18.83 19.31
N ILE A 359 5.98 17.81 18.61
CA ILE A 359 6.63 16.65 19.23
C ILE A 359 7.93 17.05 19.95
N ILE A 360 8.70 17.99 19.38
CA ILE A 360 9.94 18.49 20.00
C ILE A 360 9.66 19.37 21.22
N LYS A 361 8.55 20.12 21.24
CA LYS A 361 8.20 21.03 22.35
C LYS A 361 7.47 20.35 23.51
N GLU A 362 6.79 19.22 23.26
CA GLU A 362 6.10 18.45 24.30
C GLU A 362 7.05 17.57 25.15
N LYS A 363 8.33 17.49 24.77
CA LYS A 363 9.39 16.77 25.48
C LYS A 363 10.51 17.72 25.86
#